data_AF-A0A971K643-F1
#
_entry.id   AF-A0A971K643-F1
#
_cell.length_a   1.000
_cell.length_b   1.000
_cell.length_c   1.000
_cell.angle_alpha   90.00
_cell.angle_beta   90.00
_cell.angle_gamma   90.00
#
_symmetry.space_group_name_H-M   'P 1'
#
loop_
_entity.id
_entity.type
_entity.pdbx_description
1 polymer ?
#
loop_
_entity_poly.entity_id
_entity_poly.type
_entity_poly.pdbx_seq_one_letter_code
_entity_poly.pdbx_strand_id
1 'polypeptide(L)'
;MEISVFSDSQTASSCFSALEKAKGFSVNYNELSELKKKGQSSPADAVIYADFSGLAQPAVKKNLAILSSLNRIFGILDAKGSYDDPALFFHAGACDYIGKALFKSGVDAARIKRVYEYGSKSLNIQQAKTSSQVKFTSPVSGNDWKKIT
;
A
#
# COMPACT_ATOMS: atom_id res chain seq x y z
N MET A 1 -12.58 -9.85 -5.96
CA MET A 1 -11.47 -9.01 -5.46
C MET A 1 -10.25 -9.88 -5.32
N GLU A 2 -9.17 -9.50 -5.97
CA GLU A 2 -7.90 -10.22 -5.88
C GLU A 2 -7.04 -9.66 -4.74
N ILE A 3 -6.45 -10.55 -3.96
CA ILE A 3 -5.51 -10.24 -2.89
C ILE A 3 -4.19 -10.91 -3.25
N SER A 4 -3.14 -10.13 -3.45
CA SER A 4 -1.79 -10.64 -3.70
C SER A 4 -0.93 -10.48 -2.45
N VAL A 5 -0.54 -11.59 -1.84
CA VAL A 5 0.29 -11.64 -0.63
C VAL A 5 1.72 -11.99 -1.03
N PHE A 6 2.66 -11.10 -0.70
CA PHE A 6 4.08 -11.27 -0.94
C PHE A 6 4.78 -11.56 0.39
N SER A 7 5.19 -12.80 0.60
CA SER A 7 5.84 -13.24 1.83
C SER A 7 6.79 -14.40 1.54
N ASP A 8 7.93 -14.40 2.23
CA ASP A 8 8.85 -15.54 2.26
C ASP A 8 8.47 -16.54 3.38
N SER A 9 7.47 -16.22 4.19
CA SER A 9 6.97 -17.07 5.26
C SER A 9 5.74 -17.87 4.82
N GLN A 10 5.78 -19.18 5.03
CA GLN A 10 4.63 -20.06 4.83
C GLN A 10 3.45 -19.73 5.76
N THR A 11 3.69 -19.02 6.86
CA THR A 11 2.64 -18.68 7.84
C THR A 11 1.68 -17.60 7.34
N ALA A 12 2.03 -16.86 6.29
CA ALA A 12 1.18 -15.78 5.77
C ALA A 12 -0.22 -16.28 5.37
N SER A 13 -0.34 -17.50 4.88
CA SER A 13 -1.62 -18.10 4.48
C SER A 13 -2.61 -18.25 5.63
N SER A 14 -2.12 -18.50 6.85
CA SER A 14 -2.98 -18.66 8.03
C SER A 14 -3.82 -17.40 8.30
N CYS A 15 -3.25 -16.22 8.08
CA CYS A 15 -3.90 -14.93 8.29
C CYS A 15 -5.07 -14.70 7.32
N PHE A 16 -4.96 -15.20 6.08
CA PHE A 16 -5.93 -15.00 5.00
C PHE A 16 -6.85 -16.21 4.76
N SER A 17 -6.71 -17.28 5.53
CA SER A 17 -7.46 -18.54 5.37
C SER A 17 -8.99 -18.39 5.39
N ALA A 18 -9.53 -17.41 6.10
CA ALA A 18 -10.96 -17.09 6.09
C ALA A 18 -11.43 -16.52 4.74
N LEU A 19 -10.55 -15.80 4.04
CA LEU A 19 -10.83 -15.15 2.76
C LEU A 19 -10.80 -16.14 1.60
N GLU A 20 -9.93 -17.15 1.67
CA GLU A 20 -9.89 -18.25 0.69
C GLU A 20 -11.22 -19.00 0.61
N LYS A 21 -11.93 -19.10 1.74
CA LYS A 21 -13.25 -19.74 1.84
C LYS A 21 -14.40 -18.80 1.49
N ALA A 22 -14.14 -17.49 1.48
CA ALA A 22 -15.17 -16.48 1.25
C ALA A 22 -15.45 -16.32 -0.25
N LYS A 23 -16.73 -16.30 -0.63
CA LYS A 23 -17.12 -16.03 -2.02
C LYS A 23 -16.71 -14.62 -2.43
N GLY A 24 -16.16 -14.49 -3.64
CA GLY A 24 -15.79 -13.19 -4.24
C GLY A 24 -14.37 -12.71 -3.94
N PHE A 25 -13.56 -13.50 -3.23
CA PHE A 25 -12.15 -13.25 -3.00
C PHE A 25 -11.29 -14.31 -3.67
N SER A 26 -10.11 -13.91 -4.14
CA SER A 26 -9.05 -14.80 -4.59
C SER A 26 -7.75 -14.36 -3.92
N VAL A 27 -7.05 -15.28 -3.27
CA VAL A 27 -5.80 -14.99 -2.56
C VAL A 27 -4.65 -15.69 -3.29
N ASN A 28 -3.68 -14.91 -3.75
CA ASN A 28 -2.49 -15.38 -4.45
C ASN A 28 -1.27 -15.14 -3.56
N TYR A 29 -0.47 -16.18 -3.30
CA TYR A 29 0.77 -16.06 -2.53
C TYR A 29 1.98 -16.09 -3.46
N ASN A 30 2.92 -15.18 -3.24
CA ASN A 30 4.14 -15.04 -4.01
C ASN A 30 5.31 -14.76 -3.07
N GLU A 31 6.53 -15.02 -3.52
CA GLU A 31 7.72 -14.64 -2.78
C GLU A 31 7.89 -13.12 -2.73
N LEU A 32 8.48 -12.61 -1.66
CA LEU A 32 8.70 -11.16 -1.54
C LEU A 32 9.65 -10.63 -2.63
N SER A 33 10.54 -11.48 -3.13
CA SER A 33 11.45 -11.20 -4.25
C SER A 33 10.69 -10.82 -5.54
N GLU A 34 9.49 -11.35 -5.73
CA GLU A 34 8.66 -11.14 -6.94
C GLU A 34 7.79 -9.89 -6.88
N LEU A 35 7.80 -9.17 -5.75
CA LEU A 35 6.93 -8.02 -5.48
C LEU A 35 6.93 -6.99 -6.61
N LYS A 36 8.12 -6.65 -7.15
CA LYS A 36 8.22 -5.68 -8.24
C LYS A 36 7.54 -6.18 -9.52
N LYS A 37 7.82 -7.42 -9.93
CA LYS A 37 7.37 -7.96 -11.21
C LYS A 37 5.87 -8.28 -11.16
N LYS A 38 5.45 -9.07 -10.17
CA LYS A 38 4.06 -9.51 -10.04
C LYS A 38 3.15 -8.40 -9.51
N GLY A 39 3.67 -7.51 -8.66
CA GLY A 39 2.92 -6.33 -8.23
C GLY A 39 2.55 -5.40 -9.41
N GLN A 40 3.46 -5.23 -10.38
CA GLN A 40 3.16 -4.45 -11.59
C GLN A 40 2.12 -5.13 -12.50
N SER A 41 2.19 -6.45 -12.63
CA SER A 41 1.25 -7.23 -13.44
C SER A 41 -0.10 -7.48 -12.76
N SER A 42 -0.23 -7.16 -11.47
CA SER A 42 -1.49 -7.32 -10.75
C SER A 42 -2.58 -6.39 -11.30
N PRO A 43 -3.87 -6.83 -11.27
CA PRO A 43 -4.99 -5.98 -11.62
C PRO A 43 -4.97 -4.65 -10.87
N ALA A 44 -5.48 -3.58 -11.50
CA ALA A 44 -5.48 -2.24 -10.90
C ALA A 44 -6.28 -2.18 -9.58
N ASP A 45 -7.27 -3.06 -9.42
CA ASP A 45 -8.14 -3.19 -8.26
C ASP A 45 -7.68 -4.28 -7.27
N ALA A 46 -6.51 -4.89 -7.49
CA ALA A 46 -5.95 -5.86 -6.55
C ALA A 46 -5.46 -5.17 -5.27
N VAL A 47 -5.64 -5.85 -4.14
CA VAL A 47 -5.06 -5.43 -2.85
C VAL A 47 -3.78 -6.21 -2.60
N ILE A 48 -2.67 -5.50 -2.44
CA ILE A 48 -1.35 -6.08 -2.22
C ILE A 48 -1.03 -6.10 -0.73
N TYR A 49 -0.58 -7.23 -0.20
CA TYR A 49 0.03 -7.31 1.13
C TYR A 49 1.49 -7.72 1.01
N ALA A 50 2.39 -7.01 1.68
CA ALA A 50 3.80 -7.37 1.75
C ALA A 50 4.20 -7.70 3.19
N ASP A 51 4.85 -8.84 3.38
CA ASP A 51 5.32 -9.29 4.68
C ASP A 51 6.69 -8.74 5.02
N PHE A 52 6.73 -7.86 6.02
CA PHE A 52 7.95 -7.22 6.50
C PHE A 52 8.44 -7.81 7.82
N SER A 53 7.85 -8.92 8.28
CA SER A 53 8.16 -9.57 9.55
C SER A 53 9.65 -9.90 9.68
N GLY A 54 10.37 -9.14 10.50
CA GLY A 54 11.80 -9.33 10.75
C GLY A 54 12.72 -8.90 9.60
N LEU A 55 12.25 -8.11 8.65
CA LEU A 55 13.13 -7.48 7.65
C LEU A 55 14.00 -6.39 8.29
N ALA A 56 15.24 -6.28 7.82
CA ALA A 56 16.11 -5.17 8.19
C ALA A 56 15.64 -3.86 7.52
N GLN A 57 15.89 -2.73 8.18
CA GLN A 57 15.50 -1.40 7.72
C GLN A 57 15.84 -1.08 6.24
N PRO A 58 17.02 -1.45 5.70
CA PRO A 58 17.31 -1.23 4.27
C PRO A 58 16.36 -1.97 3.33
N ALA A 59 15.98 -3.21 3.68
CA ALA A 59 15.06 -4.01 2.90
C ALA A 59 13.63 -3.45 2.95
N VAL A 60 13.20 -2.97 4.12
CA VAL A 60 11.92 -2.28 4.30
C VAL A 60 11.83 -1.06 3.40
N LYS A 61 12.84 -0.17 3.45
CA LYS A 61 12.89 1.04 2.62
C LYS A 61 12.81 0.70 1.12
N LYS A 62 13.55 -0.32 0.68
CA LYS A 62 13.53 -0.79 -0.72
C LYS A 62 12.14 -1.27 -1.12
N ASN A 63 11.51 -2.13 -0.32
CA ASN A 63 10.20 -2.69 -0.64
C ASN A 63 9.08 -1.65 -0.55
N LEU A 64 9.16 -0.69 0.39
CA LEU A 64 8.24 0.45 0.42
C LEU A 64 8.34 1.31 -0.83
N ALA A 65 9.56 1.64 -1.27
CA ALA A 65 9.73 2.40 -2.51
C ALA A 65 9.11 1.69 -3.71
N ILE A 66 9.21 0.35 -3.77
CA ILE A 66 8.52 -0.45 -4.79
C ILE A 66 7.01 -0.29 -4.65
N LEU A 67 6.43 -0.58 -3.47
CA LEU A 67 4.98 -0.51 -3.23
C LEU A 67 4.39 0.86 -3.57
N SER A 68 5.01 1.94 -3.08
CA SER A 68 4.56 3.30 -3.36
C SER A 68 4.61 3.64 -4.87
N SER A 69 5.54 3.04 -5.62
CA SER A 69 5.64 3.24 -7.08
C SER A 69 4.62 2.45 -7.90
N LEU A 70 4.01 1.40 -7.33
CA LEU A 70 3.04 0.57 -8.06
C LEU A 70 1.71 1.29 -8.30
N ASN A 71 1.42 2.35 -7.53
CA ASN A 71 0.12 3.02 -7.55
C ASN A 71 -1.04 2.01 -7.39
N ARG A 72 -0.94 1.17 -6.37
CA ARG A 72 -1.89 0.11 -6.01
C ARG A 72 -2.30 0.27 -4.55
N ILE A 73 -3.42 -0.35 -4.18
CA ILE A 73 -3.84 -0.47 -2.79
C ILE A 73 -2.92 -1.49 -2.12
N PHE A 74 -2.25 -1.11 -1.06
CA PHE A 74 -1.37 -2.04 -0.35
C PHE A 74 -1.46 -1.94 1.17
N GLY A 75 -1.11 -3.02 1.85
CA GLY A 75 -0.96 -3.12 3.29
C GLY A 75 0.29 -3.89 3.69
N ILE A 76 0.66 -3.81 4.96
CA ILE A 76 1.87 -4.43 5.52
C ILE A 76 1.50 -5.55 6.48
N LEU A 77 2.21 -6.68 6.42
CA LEU A 77 2.16 -7.73 7.43
C LEU A 77 3.39 -7.64 8.34
N ASP A 78 3.15 -7.75 9.64
CA ASP A 78 4.18 -7.83 10.67
C ASP A 78 3.77 -8.86 11.74
N ALA A 79 3.83 -10.13 11.36
CA ALA A 79 3.50 -11.26 12.21
C ALA A 79 4.39 -11.35 13.46
N LYS A 80 5.62 -10.82 13.39
CA LYS A 80 6.58 -10.84 14.49
C LYS A 80 6.44 -9.65 15.44
N GLY A 81 5.80 -8.56 15.01
CA GLY A 81 5.76 -7.31 15.76
C GLY A 81 7.13 -6.64 15.78
N SER A 82 7.80 -6.62 14.62
CA SER A 82 9.15 -6.10 14.44
C SER A 82 9.22 -4.56 14.39
N TYR A 83 8.09 -3.86 14.26
CA TYR A 83 8.06 -2.41 14.14
C TYR A 83 7.22 -1.76 15.24
N ASP A 84 7.86 -0.92 16.04
CA ASP A 84 7.22 -0.18 17.13
C ASP A 84 6.38 1.01 16.62
N ASP A 85 6.72 1.54 15.45
CA ASP A 85 6.01 2.64 14.81
C ASP A 85 5.36 2.22 13.48
N PRO A 86 4.12 1.73 13.49
CA PRO A 86 3.37 1.44 12.27
C PRO A 86 3.06 2.68 11.42
N ALA A 87 3.10 3.89 11.99
CA ALA A 87 2.72 5.13 11.29
C ALA A 87 3.60 5.37 10.05
N LEU A 88 4.86 4.93 10.09
CA LEU A 88 5.79 5.04 8.97
C LEU A 88 5.24 4.38 7.69
N PHE A 89 4.48 3.29 7.81
CA PHE A 89 3.90 2.60 6.66
C PHE A 89 2.75 3.39 6.04
N PHE A 90 1.93 4.02 6.87
CA PHE A 90 0.85 4.89 6.41
C PHE A 90 1.40 6.15 5.74
N HIS A 91 2.49 6.72 6.25
CA HIS A 91 3.19 7.82 5.58
C HIS A 91 3.75 7.42 4.20
N ALA A 92 4.09 6.14 4.00
CA ALA A 92 4.48 5.60 2.70
C ALA A 92 3.28 5.26 1.77
N GLY A 93 2.04 5.43 2.25
CA GLY A 93 0.82 5.20 1.49
C GLY A 93 0.12 3.87 1.75
N ALA A 94 0.53 3.10 2.77
CA ALA A 94 -0.17 1.88 3.14
C ALA A 94 -1.61 2.20 3.59
N CYS A 95 -2.55 1.35 3.17
CA CYS A 95 -3.96 1.41 3.55
C CYS A 95 -4.30 0.48 4.72
N ASP A 96 -3.40 -0.45 5.05
CA ASP A 96 -3.58 -1.37 6.17
C ASP A 96 -2.23 -1.79 6.81
N TYR A 97 -2.29 -2.19 8.07
CA TYR A 97 -1.20 -2.82 8.81
C TYR A 97 -1.76 -3.96 9.67
N ILE A 98 -1.19 -5.15 9.49
CA ILE A 98 -1.57 -6.37 10.20
C ILE A 98 -0.40 -6.78 11.11
N GLY A 99 -0.45 -6.31 12.35
CA GLY A 99 0.51 -6.68 13.38
C GLY A 99 0.24 -8.05 13.99
N LYS A 100 1.17 -8.52 14.82
CA LYS A 100 1.20 -9.85 15.46
C LYS A 100 -0.14 -10.35 16.02
N ALA A 101 -0.89 -9.52 16.75
CA ALA A 101 -2.15 -9.93 17.36
C ALA A 101 -3.22 -10.23 16.30
N LEU A 102 -3.37 -9.33 15.32
CA LEU A 102 -4.33 -9.50 14.22
C LEU A 102 -3.90 -10.61 13.26
N PHE A 103 -2.60 -10.76 13.01
CA PHE A 103 -2.07 -11.85 12.21
C PHE A 103 -2.48 -13.22 12.77
N LYS A 104 -2.44 -13.38 14.10
CA LYS A 104 -2.85 -14.62 14.78
C LYS A 104 -4.34 -14.89 14.72
N SER A 105 -5.18 -13.85 14.85
CA SER A 105 -6.63 -14.02 14.73
C SER A 105 -7.10 -14.18 13.28
N GLY A 106 -6.26 -13.78 12.32
CA GLY A 106 -6.60 -13.68 10.92
C GLY A 106 -7.41 -12.43 10.59
N VAL A 107 -7.62 -12.22 9.30
CA VAL A 107 -8.42 -11.11 8.75
C VAL A 107 -9.69 -11.61 8.11
N ASP A 108 -10.76 -10.83 8.24
CA ASP A 108 -12.07 -11.12 7.67
C ASP A 108 -12.32 -10.37 6.35
N ALA A 109 -13.34 -10.82 5.63
CA ALA A 109 -13.78 -10.18 4.38
C ALA A 109 -14.20 -8.72 4.58
N ALA A 110 -14.74 -8.37 5.75
CA ALA A 110 -15.19 -7.02 6.03
C ALA A 110 -14.02 -6.03 6.10
N ARG A 111 -12.90 -6.43 6.72
CA ARG A 111 -11.66 -5.64 6.76
C ARG A 111 -11.12 -5.40 5.36
N ILE A 112 -10.97 -6.44 4.55
CA ILE A 112 -10.42 -6.30 3.19
C ILE A 112 -11.28 -5.37 2.33
N LYS A 113 -12.62 -5.45 2.45
CA LYS A 113 -13.52 -4.51 1.77
C LYS A 113 -13.28 -3.07 2.20
N ARG A 114 -13.14 -2.79 3.50
CA ARG A 114 -12.82 -1.44 4.00
C ARG A 114 -11.48 -0.93 3.49
N VAL A 115 -10.46 -1.80 3.46
CA VAL A 115 -9.12 -1.46 2.91
C VAL A 115 -9.22 -1.10 1.44
N TYR A 116 -9.94 -1.91 0.66
CA TYR A 116 -10.20 -1.63 -0.75
C TYR A 116 -10.94 -0.30 -0.93
N GLU A 117 -12.05 -0.09 -0.23
CA GLU A 117 -12.84 1.15 -0.32
C GLU A 117 -12.03 2.40 0.03
N TYR A 118 -11.21 2.33 1.08
CA TYR A 118 -10.32 3.42 1.46
C TYR A 118 -9.24 3.66 0.40
N GLY A 119 -8.57 2.60 -0.05
CA GLY A 119 -7.51 2.67 -1.05
C GLY A 119 -8.00 3.21 -2.39
N SER A 120 -9.15 2.73 -2.89
CA SER A 120 -9.74 3.20 -4.15
C SER A 120 -10.07 4.69 -4.12
N LYS A 121 -10.61 5.20 -3.00
CA LYS A 121 -10.86 6.64 -2.83
C LYS A 121 -9.57 7.44 -2.86
N SER A 122 -8.54 6.97 -2.16
CA SER A 122 -7.23 7.63 -2.09
C SER A 122 -6.53 7.69 -3.45
N LEU A 123 -6.56 6.60 -4.23
CA LEU A 123 -5.98 6.56 -5.58
C LEU A 123 -6.71 7.49 -6.55
N ASN A 124 -8.04 7.55 -6.49
CA ASN A 124 -8.83 8.46 -7.33
C ASN A 124 -8.51 9.93 -7.04
N ILE A 125 -8.30 10.30 -5.76
CA ILE A 125 -7.90 11.67 -5.37
C ILE A 125 -6.51 12.01 -5.93
N GLN A 126 -5.57 11.05 -5.91
CA GLN A 126 -4.22 11.27 -6.46
C GLN A 126 -4.26 11.48 -7.97
N GLN A 127 -5.02 10.67 -8.70
CA GLN A 127 -5.19 10.84 -10.16
C GLN A 127 -5.83 12.17 -10.52
N ALA A 128 -6.86 12.61 -9.76
CA ALA A 128 -7.47 13.92 -9.95
C ALA A 128 -6.46 15.06 -9.78
N LYS A 129 -5.61 15.01 -8.74
CA LYS A 129 -4.56 16.02 -8.49
C LYS A 129 -3.49 16.07 -9.57
N THR A 130 -3.09 14.94 -10.14
CA THR A 130 -2.12 14.90 -11.25
C THR A 130 -2.71 15.45 -12.55
N SER A 131 -4.02 15.24 -12.79
CA SER A 131 -4.72 15.77 -13.96
C SER A 131 -5.01 17.27 -13.88
N SER A 132 -5.12 17.83 -12.67
CA SER A 132 -5.30 19.26 -12.42
C SER A 132 -3.96 19.98 -12.27
N GLN A 133 -3.06 19.86 -13.26
CA GLN A 133 -2.04 20.90 -13.43
C GLN A 133 -2.76 22.17 -13.89
N VAL A 134 -3.24 22.94 -12.91
CA VAL A 134 -3.70 24.30 -13.13
C VAL A 134 -2.51 25.06 -13.72
N LYS A 135 -2.60 25.40 -15.02
CA LYS A 135 -1.70 26.39 -15.62
C LYS A 135 -1.84 27.67 -14.78
N PHE A 136 -0.85 27.94 -13.94
CA PHE A 136 -0.81 29.20 -13.20
C PHE A 136 -0.40 30.29 -14.20
N THR A 137 -1.37 30.81 -14.94
CA THR A 137 -1.22 32.02 -15.76
C THR A 137 -1.79 33.21 -15.00
N SER A 138 -1.35 33.42 -13.77
CA SER A 138 -1.51 34.73 -13.15
C SER A 138 -0.23 35.51 -13.48
N PRO A 139 -0.30 36.55 -14.33
CA PRO A 139 0.84 37.46 -14.45
C PRO A 139 1.13 38.01 -13.05
N VAL A 140 2.41 37.99 -12.66
CA VAL A 140 2.87 38.58 -11.41
C VAL A 140 2.63 40.09 -11.53
N SER A 141 1.48 40.58 -11.05
CA SER A 141 1.18 42.02 -11.05
C SER A 141 1.88 42.64 -9.85
N GLY A 142 3.18 42.91 -10.00
CA GLY A 142 3.98 43.70 -9.07
C GLY A 142 4.68 44.80 -9.85
N ASN A 143 4.59 46.04 -9.38
CA ASN A 143 5.36 47.15 -9.94
C ASN A 143 6.86 46.87 -9.82
N ASP A 144 7.59 47.14 -10.90
CA ASP A 144 9.05 47.05 -11.02
C ASP A 144 9.76 47.60 -9.78
N TRP A 145 10.40 46.72 -8.98
CA TRP A 145 11.18 47.10 -7.79
C TRP A 145 12.47 47.85 -8.11
N LYS A 146 12.77 48.04 -9.41
CA LYS A 146 13.88 48.87 -9.90
C LYS A 146 13.70 50.38 -9.68
N LYS A 147 12.56 50.83 -9.13
CA LYS A 147 12.30 52.25 -8.80
C LYS A 147 12.54 52.64 -7.34
N ILE A 148 13.06 51.72 -6.52
CA ILE A 148 13.43 52.01 -5.13
C ILE A 148 14.96 52.07 -5.07
N THR A 149 15.55 53.20 -5.46
CA THR A 149 16.96 53.53 -5.17
C THR A 149 17.07 55.03 -4.94
#